data_AF-A0A7R9QLQ0-F1
#
_entry.id   AF-A0A7R9QLQ0-F1
#
_cell.length_a   1.000
_cell.length_b   1.000
_cell.length_c   1.000
_cell.angle_alpha   90.00
_cell.angle_beta   90.00
_cell.angle_gamma   90.00
#
_symmetry.space_group_name_H-M   'P 1'
#
loop_
_entity.id
_entity.type
_entity.pdbx_description
1 polymer ?
#
loop_
_entity_poly.entity_id
_entity_poly.type
_entity_poly.pdbx_seq_one_letter_code
_entity_poly.pdbx_strand_id
1 'polypeptide(L)'
;MTRTPCQNAIELLNRVVSIQSVHWPVVRRWAHLIDSNFIDAQRKEKEECETVNALASLTVRQSLNSSPPETSGHVEEPMDEDNDK
;
A
#
# COMPACT_ATOMS: atom_id res chain seq x y z
N MET A 1 -26.27 0.14 -4.19
CA MET A 1 -25.25 -0.67 -3.46
C MET A 1 -24.77 0.06 -2.20
N THR A 2 -25.68 0.66 -1.43
CA THR A 2 -25.39 1.51 -0.26
C THR A 2 -25.74 0.84 1.07
N ARG A 3 -26.19 -0.43 1.02
CA ARG A 3 -26.50 -1.21 2.23
C ARG A 3 -25.20 -1.73 2.84
N THR A 4 -25.08 -1.59 4.15
CA THR A 4 -24.01 -2.23 4.91
C THR A 4 -24.25 -3.74 5.00
N PRO A 5 -23.18 -4.54 5.13
CA PRO A 5 -23.31 -5.98 5.34
C PRO A 5 -24.10 -6.27 6.62
N CYS A 6 -24.78 -7.42 6.67
CA CYS A 6 -25.45 -7.86 7.89
C CYS A 6 -24.42 -8.35 8.92
N GLN A 7 -24.83 -8.39 10.19
CA GLN A 7 -23.96 -8.78 11.31
C GLN A 7 -23.29 -10.14 11.10
N ASN A 8 -24.03 -11.14 10.62
CA ASN A 8 -23.48 -12.47 10.35
C ASN A 8 -22.35 -12.45 9.29
N ALA A 9 -22.49 -11.61 8.26
CA ALA A 9 -21.46 -11.47 7.24
C ALA A 9 -20.20 -10.80 7.81
N ILE A 10 -20.38 -9.77 8.64
CA ILE A 10 -19.29 -9.07 9.33
C ILE A 10 -18.51 -10.04 10.23
N GLU A 11 -19.20 -10.82 11.06
CA GLU A 11 -18.57 -11.80 11.96
C GLU A 11 -17.81 -12.89 11.21
N LEU A 12 -18.42 -13.41 10.14
CA LEU A 12 -17.78 -14.41 9.28
C LEU A 12 -16.49 -13.85 8.65
N LEU A 13 -16.56 -12.66 8.05
CA LEU A 13 -15.41 -12.03 7.42
C LEU A 13 -14.30 -11.74 8.42
N ASN A 14 -14.64 -11.25 9.61
CA ASN A 14 -13.66 -11.04 10.69
C ASN A 14 -12.96 -12.33 11.09
N ARG A 15 -13.70 -13.44 11.22
CA ARG A 15 -13.12 -14.76 11.49
C ARG A 15 -12.19 -15.21 10.37
N VAL A 16 -12.59 -15.04 9.12
CA VAL A 16 -11.77 -15.37 7.95
C VAL A 16 -10.47 -14.56 7.96
N VAL A 17 -10.54 -13.25 8.21
CA VAL A 17 -9.34 -12.39 8.31
C VAL A 17 -8.44 -12.86 9.45
N SER A 18 -9.00 -13.18 10.63
CA SER A 18 -8.22 -13.66 11.77
C SER A 18 -7.42 -14.93 11.46
N ILE A 19 -7.97 -15.83 10.65
CA ILE A 19 -7.30 -17.10 10.29
C ILE A 19 -6.33 -16.89 9.13
N GLN A 20 -6.77 -16.20 8.07
CA GLN A 20 -6.04 -16.15 6.81
C GLN A 20 -4.95 -15.08 6.77
N SER A 21 -5.03 -14.03 7.60
CA SER A 21 -4.05 -12.93 7.59
C SER A 21 -2.63 -13.33 8.02
N VAL A 22 -2.46 -14.53 8.60
CA VAL A 22 -1.14 -15.12 8.92
C VAL A 22 -0.49 -15.69 7.66
N HIS A 23 -1.29 -16.21 6.73
CA HIS A 23 -0.81 -16.84 5.50
C HIS A 23 -0.77 -15.86 4.33
N TRP A 24 -1.70 -14.90 4.32
CA TRP A 24 -1.89 -13.95 3.22
C TRP A 24 -1.93 -12.53 3.76
N PRO A 25 -0.79 -11.80 3.77
CA PRO A 25 -0.74 -10.42 4.27
C PRO A 25 -1.73 -9.48 3.58
N VAL A 26 -2.04 -9.72 2.30
CA VAL A 26 -3.04 -8.96 1.53
C VAL A 26 -4.44 -9.01 2.15
N VAL A 27 -4.80 -10.10 2.85
CA VAL A 27 -6.11 -10.22 3.52
C VAL A 27 -6.24 -9.21 4.66
N ARG A 28 -5.14 -8.92 5.37
CA ARG A 28 -5.12 -7.95 6.46
C ARG A 28 -5.40 -6.52 5.96
N ARG A 29 -4.96 -6.20 4.74
CA ARG A 29 -5.19 -4.87 4.11
C ARG A 29 -6.68 -4.52 4.09
N TRP A 30 -7.53 -5.49 3.80
CA TRP A 30 -8.97 -5.28 3.60
C TRP A 30 -9.81 -5.35 4.88
N ALA A 31 -9.21 -5.68 6.03
CA ALA A 31 -9.94 -5.88 7.28
C ALA A 31 -10.79 -4.67 7.69
N HIS A 32 -10.28 -3.46 7.44
CA HIS A 32 -10.95 -2.21 7.80
C HIS A 32 -12.17 -1.86 6.92
N LEU A 33 -12.42 -2.62 5.84
CA LEU A 33 -13.55 -2.40 4.93
C LEU A 33 -14.75 -3.31 5.21
N ILE A 34 -14.63 -4.29 6.12
CA ILE A 34 -15.66 -5.31 6.36
C ILE A 34 -17.03 -4.71 6.69
N ASP A 35 -17.06 -3.59 7.41
CA ASP A 35 -18.29 -2.92 7.82
C ASP A 35 -18.79 -1.87 6.80
N SER A 36 -17.98 -1.59 5.77
CA SER A 36 -18.29 -0.57 4.78
C SER A 36 -19.25 -1.12 3.73
N ASN A 37 -20.18 -0.29 3.26
CA ASN A 37 -20.92 -0.61 2.05
C ASN A 37 -20.00 -0.54 0.83
N PHE A 38 -20.43 -1.13 -0.29
CA PHE A 38 -19.63 -1.23 -1.51
C PHE A 38 -19.10 0.12 -2.03
N ILE A 39 -19.94 1.17 -2.00
CA ILE A 39 -19.56 2.50 -2.53
C ILE A 39 -18.48 3.13 -1.66
N ASP A 40 -18.63 3.06 -0.34
CA ASP A 40 -17.64 3.61 0.58
C ASP A 40 -16.33 2.81 0.55
N ALA A 41 -16.41 1.48 0.45
CA ALA A 41 -15.25 0.61 0.31
C ALA A 41 -14.46 0.92 -0.98
N GLN A 42 -15.16 1.03 -2.11
CA GLN A 42 -14.55 1.37 -3.40
C GLN A 42 -13.91 2.76 -3.39
N ARG A 43 -14.57 3.74 -2.73
CA ARG A 43 -14.00 5.09 -2.61
C ARG A 43 -12.69 5.07 -1.82
N LYS A 44 -12.66 4.40 -0.65
CA LYS A 44 -11.45 4.28 0.17
C LYS A 44 -10.31 3.60 -0.58
N GLU A 45 -10.59 2.49 -1.28
CA GLU A 45 -9.61 1.80 -2.11
C GLU A 45 -9.01 2.72 -3.19
N LYS A 46 -9.88 3.49 -3.87
CA LYS A 46 -9.46 4.45 -4.88
C LYS A 46 -8.57 5.54 -4.29
N GLU A 47 -8.97 6.13 -3.17
CA GLU A 47 -8.21 7.19 -2.48
C GLU A 47 -6.80 6.71 -2.06
N GLU A 48 -6.70 5.49 -1.52
CA GLU A 48 -5.41 4.88 -1.17
C GLU A 48 -4.52 4.67 -2.41
N CYS A 49 -5.10 4.14 -3.50
CA CYS A 49 -4.37 3.89 -4.75
C CYS A 49 -3.88 5.19 -5.40
N GLU A 50 -4.75 6.21 -5.46
CA GLU A 50 -4.41 7.53 -6.00
C GLU A 50 -3.30 8.20 -5.18
N THR A 51 -3.33 8.06 -3.85
CA THR A 51 -2.29 8.58 -2.96
C THR A 51 -0.93 7.93 -3.25
N VAL A 52 -0.88 6.60 -3.34
CA VAL A 52 0.36 5.89 -3.68
C VAL A 52 0.85 6.26 -5.08
N ASN A 53 -0.04 6.38 -6.04
CA ASN A 53 0.30 6.75 -7.41
C ASN A 53 0.84 8.19 -7.52
N ALA A 54 0.26 9.12 -6.76
CA ALA A 54 0.76 10.49 -6.66
C ALA A 54 2.18 10.53 -6.07
N LEU A 55 2.44 9.75 -5.00
CA LEU A 55 3.77 9.63 -4.41
C LEU A 55 4.78 9.01 -5.37
N ALA A 56 4.42 7.92 -6.06
CA ALA A 56 5.28 7.30 -7.06
C ALA A 56 5.63 8.27 -8.21
N SER A 57 4.67 9.11 -8.62
CA SER A 57 4.89 10.12 -9.66
C SER A 57 5.94 11.17 -9.28
N LEU A 58 6.13 11.45 -7.98
CA LEU A 58 7.18 12.36 -7.52
C LEU A 58 8.58 11.75 -7.72
N THR A 59 8.76 10.48 -7.35
CA THR A 59 10.04 9.76 -7.52
C THR A 59 10.43 9.66 -9.00
N VAL A 60 9.47 9.33 -9.87
CA VAL A 60 9.71 9.24 -11.33
C VAL A 60 10.10 10.59 -11.93
N ARG A 61 9.47 11.68 -11.50
CA ARG A 61 9.85 13.04 -11.93
C ARG A 61 11.24 13.41 -11.43
N GLN A 62 11.58 13.04 -10.20
CA GLN A 62 12.91 13.28 -9.66
C GLN A 62 13.99 12.54 -10.44
N SER A 63 13.78 11.25 -10.79
CA SER A 63 14.72 10.49 -11.62
C SER A 63 14.87 11.04 -13.04
N LEU A 64 13.80 11.60 -13.62
CA LEU A 64 13.84 12.22 -14.95
C LEU A 64 14.54 13.59 -14.95
N ASN A 65 14.45 14.33 -13.84
CA ASN A 65 15.08 15.64 -13.70
C ASN A 65 16.53 15.58 -13.18
N SER A 66 17.00 14.43 -12.70
CA SER A 66 18.30 14.29 -12.04
C SER A 66 19.38 13.53 -12.84
N SER A 67 19.20 13.27 -14.14
CA SER A 67 20.26 12.67 -14.97
C SER A 67 20.37 13.28 -16.38
N PRO A 68 21.59 13.61 -16.87
CA PRO A 68 21.90 13.50 -18.30
C PRO A 68 21.92 12.02 -18.71
N PRO A 69 21.81 11.68 -20.00
CA PRO A 69 21.73 10.28 -20.41
C PRO A 69 23.04 9.56 -20.07
N GLU A 70 22.93 8.26 -19.79
CA GLU A 70 24.03 7.29 -19.62
C GLU A 70 24.53 7.07 -18.18
N THR A 71 23.81 6.26 -17.40
CA THR A 71 24.34 5.04 -16.77
C THR A 71 23.31 4.47 -15.79
N SER A 72 22.72 3.35 -16.17
CA SER A 72 21.83 2.58 -15.32
C SER A 72 22.66 1.69 -14.39
N GLY A 73 22.53 1.91 -13.07
CA GLY A 73 22.84 0.90 -12.05
C GLY A 73 24.13 1.14 -11.26
N HIS A 74 23.99 1.81 -10.11
CA HIS A 74 24.47 1.34 -8.80
C HIS A 74 24.05 2.38 -7.76
N VAL A 75 23.02 2.09 -6.96
CA VAL A 75 22.85 2.78 -5.67
C VAL A 75 23.75 2.01 -4.72
N GLU A 76 24.96 2.48 -4.52
CA GLU A 76 25.82 2.04 -3.43
C GLU A 76 25.57 3.02 -2.28
N GLU A 77 24.99 2.53 -1.18
CA GLU A 77 24.79 3.34 0.03
C GLU A 77 26.16 3.82 0.54
N PRO A 78 26.29 5.08 0.99
CA PRO A 78 27.57 5.60 1.45
C PRO A 78 27.96 4.86 2.73
N MET A 79 28.96 3.99 2.65
CA MET A 79 29.61 3.43 3.83
C MET A 79 30.21 4.58 4.62
N ASP A 80 29.76 4.78 5.86
CA ASP A 80 30.37 5.75 6.78
C ASP A 80 31.86 5.42 6.92
N GLU A 81 32.73 6.36 6.56
CA GLU A 81 34.17 6.25 6.79
C GLU A 81 34.41 6.23 8.30
N ASP A 82 34.67 5.04 8.86
CA ASP A 82 35.27 4.92 10.18
C ASP A 82 36.65 5.58 10.14
N ASN A 83 36.71 6.83 10.59
CA ASN A 83 37.94 7.57 10.78
C ASN A 83 38.62 7.07 12.06
N ASP A 84 39.25 5.89 11.96
CA ASP A 84 40.16 5.40 13.00
C ASP A 84 41.48 6.18 12.95
N LYS A 85 41.84 6.70 14.12
CA LYS A 85 42.87 7.69 14.40
C LYS A 85 44.25 7.07 14.65
#